data_AF-A0A959GT16-F1
#
_entry.id   AF-A0A959GT16-F1
#
_cell.length_a   1.000
_cell.length_b   1.000
_cell.length_c   1.000
_cell.angle_alpha   90.00
_cell.angle_beta   90.00
_cell.angle_gamma   90.00
#
_symmetry.space_group_name_H-M   'P 1'
#
loop_
_entity.id
_entity.type
_entity.pdbx_description
1 polymer ?
#
loop_
_entity_poly.entity_id
_entity_poly.type
_entity_poly.pdbx_seq_one_letter_code
_entity_poly.pdbx_strand_id
1 'polypeptide(L)'
;ALIQELKAAGHYLGAHSDQHLLYAPWDNRDSLLISKEQFIEDLRANYREMARFGIQKQDAPFFLPPYEWYNATISQWTKELGLQLINFSPGTRSNADYTTPDMGGRYRSSEEIMDSILNYEQESPSGLNGFFLLLHIGTHPDRTDKFYHRLGELIGVLRERGYGFELMK
;
A
#
# COMPACT_ATOMS: atom_id res chain seq x y z
N ALA A 1 8.06 8.18 17.98
CA ALA A 1 8.19 9.34 17.08
C ALA A 1 7.26 9.17 15.87
N LEU A 2 7.71 8.60 14.74
CA LEU A 2 6.94 8.60 13.48
C LEU A 2 5.47 8.12 13.58
N ILE A 3 5.21 6.91 14.10
CA ILE A 3 3.84 6.37 14.19
C ILE A 3 2.93 7.27 15.05
N GLN A 4 3.47 7.82 16.14
CA GLN A 4 2.71 8.70 17.04
C GLN A 4 2.40 10.04 16.37
N GLU A 5 3.35 10.59 15.61
CA GLU A 5 3.16 11.82 14.83
C GLU A 5 2.10 11.62 13.74
N LEU A 6 2.17 10.52 12.99
CA LEU A 6 1.19 10.21 11.96
C LEU A 6 -0.22 10.06 12.55
N LYS A 7 -0.33 9.36 13.69
CA LYS A 7 -1.59 9.21 14.41
C LYS A 7 -2.12 10.56 14.91
N ALA A 8 -1.25 11.40 15.49
CA ALA A 8 -1.64 12.73 16.00
C ALA A 8 -2.09 13.67 14.87
N ALA A 9 -1.53 13.53 13.67
CA ALA A 9 -1.95 14.24 12.47
C ALA A 9 -3.24 13.68 11.84
N GLY A 10 -3.83 12.62 12.41
CA GLY A 10 -5.10 12.06 11.96
C GLY A 10 -4.98 11.11 10.76
N HIS A 11 -3.78 10.62 10.44
CA HIS A 11 -3.62 9.62 9.37
C HIS A 11 -4.21 8.27 9.79
N TYR A 12 -4.79 7.58 8.81
CA TYR A 12 -5.20 6.19 8.98
C TYR A 12 -3.97 5.27 9.03
N LEU A 13 -3.91 4.39 10.03
CA LEU A 13 -2.83 3.44 10.23
C LEU A 13 -3.44 2.03 10.25
N GLY A 14 -3.22 1.28 9.17
CA GLY A 14 -3.83 -0.03 8.92
C GLY A 14 -2.85 -1.20 9.00
N ALA A 15 -3.38 -2.41 8.91
CA ALA A 15 -2.60 -3.64 8.96
C ALA A 15 -1.95 -3.97 7.60
N HIS A 16 -0.71 -4.47 7.64
CA HIS A 16 0.08 -4.86 6.46
C HIS A 16 1.03 -6.05 6.74
N SER A 17 0.60 -7.02 7.55
CA SER A 17 1.43 -8.15 8.03
C SER A 17 2.49 -7.72 9.06
N ASP A 18 2.89 -8.64 9.93
CA ASP A 18 3.96 -8.40 10.91
C ASP A 18 5.33 -8.71 10.31
N GLN A 19 5.44 -9.85 9.62
CA GLN A 19 6.66 -10.35 9.02
C GLN A 19 6.74 -10.14 7.50
N HIS A 20 5.75 -9.44 6.92
CA HIS A 20 5.67 -9.16 5.48
C HIS A 20 5.75 -10.44 4.62
N LEU A 21 4.95 -11.45 5.02
CA LEU A 21 4.98 -12.79 4.43
C LEU A 21 4.41 -12.81 2.99
N LEU A 22 5.05 -13.58 2.11
CA LEU A 22 4.48 -13.89 0.80
C LEU A 22 3.47 -15.03 0.93
N TYR A 23 2.21 -14.78 0.56
CA TYR A 23 1.11 -15.72 0.82
C TYR A 23 0.87 -16.74 -0.29
N ALA A 24 1.04 -16.33 -1.54
CA ALA A 24 0.83 -17.14 -2.73
C ALA A 24 2.09 -17.05 -3.60
N PRO A 25 2.49 -18.13 -4.29
CA PRO A 25 3.67 -18.07 -5.14
C PRO A 25 3.38 -17.25 -6.41
N TRP A 26 4.44 -16.76 -7.05
CA TRP A 26 4.36 -15.88 -8.22
C TRP A 26 3.93 -16.59 -9.50
N ASP A 27 4.28 -17.88 -9.61
CA ASP A 27 4.03 -18.75 -10.77
C ASP A 27 2.66 -19.43 -10.71
N ASN A 28 2.12 -19.69 -9.52
CA ASN A 28 0.80 -20.28 -9.33
C ASN A 28 0.01 -19.62 -8.18
N ARG A 29 -0.62 -18.49 -8.47
CA ARG A 29 -1.35 -17.67 -7.49
C ARG A 29 -2.46 -18.42 -6.75
N ASP A 30 -3.04 -19.47 -7.34
CA ASP A 30 -4.11 -20.25 -6.70
C ASP A 30 -3.60 -21.18 -5.59
N SER A 31 -2.29 -21.34 -5.46
CA SER A 31 -1.65 -22.07 -4.36
C SER A 31 -1.34 -21.18 -3.15
N LEU A 32 -1.03 -21.81 -2.02
CA LEU A 32 -0.62 -21.13 -0.79
C LEU A 32 0.80 -21.54 -0.40
N LEU A 33 1.58 -20.56 0.07
CA LEU A 33 2.89 -20.77 0.68
C LEU A 33 2.82 -20.89 2.20
N ILE A 34 1.69 -20.50 2.80
CA ILE A 34 1.49 -20.47 4.24
C ILE A 34 0.19 -21.17 4.63
N SER A 35 0.13 -21.66 5.87
CA SER A 35 -1.12 -22.17 6.45
C SER A 35 -2.01 -21.03 6.96
N LYS A 36 -3.27 -21.37 7.26
CA LYS A 36 -4.22 -20.42 7.86
C LYS A 36 -3.77 -19.93 9.23
N GLU A 37 -3.21 -20.84 10.03
CA GLU A 37 -2.71 -20.55 11.37
C GLU A 37 -1.54 -19.56 11.30
N GLN A 38 -0.62 -19.74 10.35
CA GLN A 38 0.49 -18.81 10.13
C GLN A 38 0.00 -17.42 9.71
N PHE A 39 -0.99 -17.36 8.80
CA PHE A 39 -1.61 -16.09 8.39
C PHE A 39 -2.26 -15.37 9.58
N ILE A 40 -3.04 -16.09 10.38
CA ILE A 40 -3.76 -15.54 11.53
C ILE A 40 -2.78 -15.04 12.60
N GLU A 41 -1.73 -15.81 12.90
CA GLU A 41 -0.76 -15.44 13.93
C GLU A 41 0.05 -14.21 13.51
N ASP A 42 0.50 -14.15 12.26
CA ASP A 42 1.18 -12.97 11.71
C ASP A 42 0.29 -11.72 11.77
N LEU A 43 -0.98 -11.82 11.36
CA LEU A 43 -1.89 -10.69 11.41
C LEU A 43 -2.22 -10.26 12.84
N ARG A 44 -2.33 -11.22 13.78
CA ARG A 44 -2.50 -10.91 15.22
C ARG A 44 -1.26 -10.25 15.80
N ALA A 45 -0.06 -10.67 15.42
CA ALA A 45 1.18 -10.02 15.83
C ALA A 45 1.22 -8.56 15.35
N ASN A 46 0.80 -8.29 14.12
CA ASN A 46 0.73 -6.93 13.59
C ASN A 46 -0.21 -6.04 14.43
N TYR A 47 -1.42 -6.53 14.76
CA TYR A 47 -2.33 -5.80 15.65
C TYR A 47 -1.81 -5.67 17.08
N ARG A 48 -1.04 -6.63 17.60
CA ARG A 48 -0.38 -6.51 18.91
C ARG A 48 0.60 -5.34 18.92
N GLU A 49 1.38 -5.14 17.86
CA GLU A 49 2.27 -3.98 17.76
C GLU A 49 1.50 -2.67 17.56
N MET A 50 0.47 -2.64 16.72
CA MET A 50 -0.41 -1.46 16.54
C MET A 50 -1.11 -1.04 17.85
N ALA A 51 -1.51 -2.00 18.68
CA ALA A 51 -2.16 -1.73 19.97
C ALA A 51 -1.25 -0.98 20.95
N ARG A 52 0.07 -1.10 20.84
CA ARG A 52 1.03 -0.32 21.65
C ARG A 52 0.98 1.17 21.36
N PHE A 53 0.48 1.54 20.19
CA PHE A 53 0.20 2.92 19.78
C PHE A 53 -1.28 3.30 19.97
N GLY A 54 -2.06 2.43 20.62
CA GLY A 54 -3.48 2.61 20.87
C GLY A 54 -4.32 2.54 19.59
N ILE A 55 -3.90 1.75 18.60
CA ILE A 55 -4.68 1.48 17.38
C ILE A 55 -5.23 0.07 17.53
N GLN A 56 -6.54 -0.04 17.72
CA GLN A 56 -7.21 -1.32 17.87
C GLN A 56 -7.75 -1.78 16.52
N LYS A 57 -8.08 -3.06 16.43
CA LYS A 57 -8.60 -3.67 15.20
C LYS A 57 -9.87 -2.98 14.67
N GLN A 58 -10.77 -2.55 15.56
CA GLN A 58 -11.97 -1.82 15.16
C GLN A 58 -11.67 -0.42 14.60
N ASP A 59 -10.53 0.17 14.94
CA ASP A 59 -10.09 1.46 14.41
C ASP A 59 -9.45 1.29 13.02
N ALA A 60 -8.97 0.07 12.72
CA ALA A 60 -8.20 -0.25 11.54
C ALA A 60 -8.73 -1.50 10.80
N PRO A 61 -9.97 -1.49 10.26
CA PRO A 61 -10.58 -2.68 9.67
C PRO A 61 -10.01 -3.08 8.30
N PHE A 62 -9.15 -2.26 7.68
CA PHE A 62 -8.58 -2.52 6.36
C PHE A 62 -7.23 -3.23 6.45
N PHE A 63 -7.05 -4.22 5.57
CA PHE A 63 -5.83 -4.99 5.44
C PHE A 63 -5.31 -4.93 4.00
N LEU A 64 -4.10 -4.39 3.82
CA LEU A 64 -3.36 -4.47 2.55
C LEU A 64 -2.41 -5.67 2.67
N PRO A 65 -2.50 -6.70 1.82
CA PRO A 65 -1.56 -7.82 1.88
C PRO A 65 -0.16 -7.40 1.40
N PRO A 66 0.93 -7.93 2.01
CA PRO A 66 2.29 -7.77 1.52
C PRO A 66 2.43 -8.07 0.03
N TYR A 67 3.29 -7.29 -0.63
CA TYR A 67 3.53 -7.36 -2.07
C TYR A 67 2.25 -7.18 -2.93
N GLU A 68 1.17 -6.73 -2.31
CA GLU A 68 -0.15 -6.55 -2.93
C GLU A 68 -0.66 -7.86 -3.56
N TRP A 69 -0.15 -9.01 -3.08
CA TRP A 69 -0.29 -10.32 -3.70
C TRP A 69 -0.99 -11.30 -2.76
N TYR A 70 -2.14 -11.79 -3.22
CA TYR A 70 -3.03 -12.64 -2.43
C TYR A 70 -3.96 -13.44 -3.36
N ASN A 71 -4.62 -14.48 -2.86
CA ASN A 71 -5.60 -15.26 -3.62
C ASN A 71 -6.97 -15.28 -2.94
N ALA A 72 -7.92 -16.02 -3.52
CA ALA A 72 -9.28 -16.12 -2.99
C ALA A 72 -9.31 -16.62 -1.54
N THR A 73 -8.42 -17.55 -1.18
CA THR A 73 -8.33 -18.10 0.18
C THR A 73 -7.84 -17.06 1.19
N ILE A 74 -6.82 -16.26 0.87
CA ILE A 74 -6.39 -15.15 1.73
C ILE A 74 -7.50 -14.11 1.90
N SER A 75 -8.22 -13.78 0.82
CA SER A 75 -9.37 -12.87 0.88
C SER A 75 -10.46 -13.40 1.82
N GLN A 76 -10.76 -14.70 1.73
CA GLN A 76 -11.71 -15.36 2.62
C GLN A 76 -11.25 -15.33 4.08
N TRP A 77 -10.00 -15.70 4.37
CA TRP A 77 -9.49 -15.68 5.75
C TRP A 77 -9.47 -14.27 6.34
N THR A 78 -9.14 -13.26 5.53
CA THR A 78 -9.21 -11.84 5.93
C THR A 78 -10.64 -11.48 6.36
N LYS A 79 -11.64 -11.87 5.54
CA LYS A 79 -13.06 -11.65 5.85
C LYS A 79 -13.53 -12.40 7.09
N GLU A 80 -13.09 -13.63 7.30
CA GLU A 80 -13.41 -14.42 8.51
C GLU A 80 -12.86 -13.78 9.78
N LEU A 81 -11.76 -13.04 9.66
CA LEU A 81 -11.24 -12.19 10.74
C LEU A 81 -12.00 -10.87 10.85
N GLY A 82 -13.05 -10.60 10.08
CA GLY A 82 -13.79 -9.34 10.14
C GLY A 82 -13.00 -8.14 9.64
N LEU A 83 -12.06 -8.37 8.72
CA LEU A 83 -11.28 -7.32 8.05
C LEU A 83 -11.69 -7.23 6.59
N GLN A 84 -11.47 -6.06 5.99
CA GLN A 84 -11.65 -5.82 4.57
C GLN A 84 -10.29 -5.80 3.89
N LEU A 85 -10.05 -6.78 3.02
CA LEU A 85 -8.89 -6.79 2.15
C LEU A 85 -9.01 -5.67 1.11
N ILE A 86 -7.98 -4.85 0.99
CA ILE A 86 -7.87 -3.77 0.00
C ILE A 86 -6.64 -3.99 -0.89
N ASN A 87 -6.60 -3.28 -2.01
CA ASN A 87 -5.41 -3.18 -2.86
C ASN A 87 -5.36 -1.80 -3.55
N PHE A 88 -4.21 -1.46 -4.12
CA PHE A 88 -4.06 -0.26 -4.94
C PHE A 88 -4.81 -0.38 -6.26
N SER A 89 -5.09 0.76 -6.88
CA SER A 89 -5.72 0.81 -8.20
C SER A 89 -4.64 0.68 -9.29
N PRO A 90 -4.79 -0.24 -10.26
CA PRO A 90 -3.77 -0.47 -11.28
C PRO A 90 -3.75 0.67 -12.32
N GLY A 91 -2.60 0.85 -12.98
CA GLY A 91 -2.46 1.73 -14.14
C GLY A 91 -1.39 2.81 -14.00
N THR A 92 -1.28 3.43 -12.83
CA THR A 92 -0.37 4.58 -12.63
C THR A 92 1.08 4.19 -12.34
N ARG A 93 1.34 2.93 -11.97
CA ARG A 93 2.65 2.44 -11.51
C ARG A 93 3.20 3.18 -10.28
N SER A 94 2.35 3.85 -9.52
CA SER A 94 2.74 4.52 -8.26
C SER A 94 3.54 3.60 -7.35
N ASN A 95 3.11 2.34 -7.22
CA ASN A 95 3.74 1.33 -6.39
C ASN A 95 5.13 0.88 -6.88
N ALA A 96 5.59 1.27 -8.07
CA ALA A 96 6.92 0.90 -8.57
C ALA A 96 8.06 1.71 -7.90
N ASP A 97 7.74 2.58 -6.94
CA ASP A 97 8.71 3.38 -6.21
C ASP A 97 9.61 2.55 -5.28
N TYR A 98 9.29 1.27 -5.03
CA TYR A 98 10.19 0.34 -4.35
C TYR A 98 11.41 -0.07 -5.19
N THR A 99 11.33 0.07 -6.52
CA THR A 99 12.36 -0.46 -7.43
C THR A 99 13.69 0.27 -7.25
N THR A 100 14.79 -0.46 -7.45
CA THR A 100 16.17 0.03 -7.32
C THR A 100 16.92 0.01 -8.65
N PRO A 101 17.97 0.84 -8.83
CA PRO A 101 18.67 0.96 -10.11
C PRO A 101 19.25 -0.37 -10.65
N ASP A 102 19.68 -1.27 -9.77
CA ASP A 102 20.22 -2.60 -10.13
C ASP A 102 19.16 -3.54 -10.73
N MET A 103 17.87 -3.23 -10.59
CA MET A 103 16.78 -3.98 -11.22
C MET A 103 16.66 -3.74 -12.74
N GLY A 104 17.52 -2.89 -13.31
CA GLY A 104 17.64 -2.66 -14.75
C GLY A 104 16.37 -2.10 -15.36
N GLY A 105 15.89 -2.68 -16.46
CA GLY A 105 14.68 -2.19 -17.16
C GLY A 105 13.38 -2.23 -16.35
N ARG A 106 13.39 -2.81 -15.15
CA ARG A 106 12.28 -2.77 -14.19
C ARG A 106 12.30 -1.53 -13.30
N TYR A 107 13.44 -0.86 -13.15
CA TYR A 107 13.57 0.37 -12.39
C TYR A 107 12.67 1.46 -12.97
N ARG A 108 11.98 2.19 -12.09
CA ARG A 108 11.18 3.35 -12.45
C ARG A 108 11.59 4.53 -11.58
N SER A 109 12.13 5.57 -12.21
CA SER A 109 12.50 6.80 -11.54
C SER A 109 11.28 7.51 -10.97
N SER A 110 11.49 8.41 -10.02
CA SER A 110 10.40 9.22 -9.49
C SER A 110 9.84 10.23 -10.49
N GLU A 111 10.57 10.54 -11.56
CA GLU A 111 10.07 11.31 -12.70
C GLU A 111 9.10 10.46 -13.54
N GLU A 112 9.52 9.26 -13.94
CA GLU A 112 8.67 8.33 -14.70
C GLU A 112 7.38 7.98 -13.96
N ILE A 113 7.44 7.83 -12.64
CA ILE A 113 6.25 7.56 -11.82
C ILE A 113 5.32 8.77 -11.77
N MET A 114 5.84 9.99 -11.60
CA MET A 114 5.03 11.21 -11.60
C MET A 114 4.30 11.36 -12.94
N ASP A 115 5.03 11.24 -14.04
CA ASP A 115 4.47 11.34 -15.39
C ASP A 115 3.42 10.25 -15.61
N SER A 116 3.69 9.01 -15.18
CA SER A 116 2.72 7.91 -15.30
C SER A 116 1.43 8.15 -14.52
N ILE A 117 1.49 8.82 -13.35
CA ILE A 117 0.30 9.19 -12.58
C ILE A 117 -0.49 10.29 -13.32
N LEU A 118 0.19 11.35 -13.75
CA LEU A 118 -0.46 12.51 -14.37
C LEU A 118 -1.00 12.21 -15.77
N ASN A 119 -0.32 11.36 -16.54
CA ASN A 119 -0.79 10.91 -17.85
C ASN A 119 -2.03 10.01 -17.70
N TYR A 120 -2.01 9.05 -16.76
CA TYR A 120 -3.19 8.23 -16.48
C TYR A 120 -4.39 9.10 -16.07
N GLU A 121 -4.14 10.07 -15.19
CA GLU A 121 -5.17 11.02 -14.76
C GLU A 121 -5.79 11.79 -15.94
N GLN A 122 -4.96 12.25 -16.88
CA GLN A 122 -5.42 13.01 -18.05
C GLN A 122 -6.16 12.14 -19.09
N GLU A 123 -5.71 10.90 -19.30
CA GLU A 123 -6.24 10.01 -20.35
C GLU A 123 -7.48 9.24 -19.90
N SER A 124 -7.60 8.95 -18.60
CA SER A 124 -8.73 8.21 -18.04
C SER A 124 -10.01 9.06 -18.07
N PRO A 125 -11.14 8.57 -18.59
CA PRO A 125 -12.40 9.31 -18.59
C PRO A 125 -12.90 9.71 -17.19
N SER A 126 -12.49 8.95 -16.16
CA SER A 126 -12.80 9.22 -14.76
C SER A 126 -11.62 9.79 -13.97
N GLY A 127 -10.50 10.08 -14.64
CA GLY A 127 -9.25 10.49 -14.01
C GLY A 127 -8.84 9.54 -12.88
N LEU A 128 -8.53 10.13 -11.72
CA LEU A 128 -8.20 9.41 -10.48
C LEU A 128 -9.37 9.34 -9.47
N ASN A 129 -10.61 9.49 -9.91
CA ASN A 129 -11.77 9.41 -9.01
C ASN A 129 -11.91 8.00 -8.40
N GLY A 130 -11.81 7.90 -7.07
CA GLY A 130 -11.84 6.63 -6.34
C GLY A 130 -10.54 5.80 -6.43
N PHE A 131 -9.43 6.43 -6.84
CA PHE A 131 -8.16 5.74 -7.04
C PHE A 131 -7.37 5.58 -5.74
N PHE A 132 -6.81 4.39 -5.52
CA PHE A 132 -5.82 4.14 -4.47
C PHE A 132 -4.42 4.16 -5.06
N LEU A 133 -3.68 5.24 -4.79
CA LEU A 133 -2.25 5.32 -5.07
C LEU A 133 -1.46 4.67 -3.93
N LEU A 134 -0.49 3.82 -4.28
CA LEU A 134 0.39 3.16 -3.31
C LEU A 134 1.82 3.66 -3.50
N LEU A 135 2.45 4.07 -2.40
CA LEU A 135 3.81 4.60 -2.33
C LEU A 135 4.46 4.11 -1.03
N HIS A 136 5.78 3.98 -1.03
CA HIS A 136 6.53 3.39 0.08
C HIS A 136 7.35 4.46 0.81
N ILE A 137 7.06 4.67 2.10
CA ILE A 137 7.95 5.43 2.98
C ILE A 137 9.10 4.52 3.41
N GLY A 138 10.34 4.89 3.07
CA GLY A 138 11.53 4.09 3.41
C GLY A 138 11.95 3.05 2.36
N THR A 139 11.93 3.42 1.07
CA THR A 139 12.48 2.58 0.00
C THR A 139 13.98 2.33 0.16
N HIS A 140 14.49 1.29 -0.50
CA HIS A 140 15.89 0.83 -0.40
C HIS A 140 16.92 1.96 -0.61
N PRO A 141 17.98 2.08 0.22
CA PRO A 141 18.94 3.20 0.17
C PRO A 141 19.53 3.48 -1.21
N ASP A 142 19.73 2.46 -2.04
CA ASP A 142 20.29 2.61 -3.39
C ASP A 142 19.38 3.34 -4.38
N ARG A 143 18.06 3.42 -4.11
CA ARG A 143 17.18 4.34 -4.83
C ARG A 143 17.38 5.74 -4.26
N THR A 144 18.08 6.62 -4.96
CA THR A 144 18.40 7.97 -4.44
C THR A 144 17.31 9.01 -4.72
N ASP A 145 16.52 8.83 -5.77
CA ASP A 145 15.38 9.67 -6.15
C ASP A 145 14.08 9.18 -5.48
N LYS A 146 13.97 9.39 -4.18
CA LYS A 146 12.83 8.89 -3.39
C LYS A 146 11.52 9.58 -3.76
N PHE A 147 10.49 8.82 -4.14
CA PHE A 147 9.21 9.41 -4.54
C PHE A 147 8.54 10.17 -3.40
N TYR A 148 8.71 9.73 -2.15
CA TYR A 148 8.15 10.41 -0.99
C TYR A 148 8.66 11.85 -0.80
N HIS A 149 9.78 12.25 -1.42
CA HIS A 149 10.21 13.66 -1.46
C HIS A 149 9.39 14.52 -2.43
N ARG A 150 8.73 13.89 -3.42
CA ARG A 150 7.83 14.53 -4.40
C ARG A 150 6.35 14.40 -4.04
N LEU A 151 6.01 13.73 -2.94
CA LEU A 151 4.62 13.53 -2.54
C LEU A 151 3.86 14.85 -2.38
N GLY A 152 4.50 15.88 -1.81
CA GLY A 152 3.90 17.21 -1.66
C GLY A 152 3.59 17.88 -3.00
N GLU A 153 4.47 17.72 -3.98
CA GLU A 153 4.28 18.21 -5.36
C GLU A 153 3.08 17.54 -6.01
N LEU A 154 3.00 16.20 -5.96
CA LEU A 154 1.88 15.44 -6.52
C LEU A 154 0.55 15.86 -5.89
N ILE A 155 0.50 15.97 -4.56
CA ILE A 155 -0.71 16.41 -3.83
C ILE A 155 -1.11 17.83 -4.26
N GLY A 156 -0.14 18.74 -4.43
CA GLY A 156 -0.38 20.11 -4.88
C GLY A 156 -1.03 20.13 -6.27
N VAL A 157 -0.42 19.45 -7.24
CA VAL A 157 -0.93 19.36 -8.62
C VAL A 157 -2.34 18.77 -8.66
N LEU A 158 -2.59 17.67 -7.93
CA LEU A 158 -3.91 17.03 -7.90
C LEU A 158 -4.97 17.94 -7.25
N ARG A 159 -4.63 18.68 -6.20
CA ARG A 159 -5.57 19.67 -5.61
C ARG A 159 -5.91 20.79 -6.58
N GLU A 160 -4.93 21.31 -7.32
CA GLU A 160 -5.15 22.33 -8.36
C GLU A 160 -6.07 21.82 -9.48
N ARG A 161 -6.00 20.50 -9.77
CA ARG A 161 -6.90 19.81 -10.70
C ARG A 161 -8.26 19.43 -10.10
N GLY A 162 -8.54 19.81 -8.85
CA GLY A 162 -9.83 19.64 -8.21
C GLY A 162 -10.02 18.33 -7.42
N TYR A 163 -8.96 17.54 -7.23
CA TYR A 163 -9.03 16.32 -6.43
C TYR A 163 -9.03 16.60 -4.93
N GLY A 164 -9.88 15.86 -4.21
CA GLY A 164 -9.82 15.69 -2.75
C GLY A 164 -9.09 14.41 -2.36
N PHE A 165 -8.51 14.40 -1.17
CA PHE A 165 -7.90 13.20 -0.58
C PHE A 165 -8.68 12.81 0.66
N GLU A 166 -9.17 11.58 0.68
CA GLU A 166 -9.99 11.04 1.77
C GLU A 166 -9.27 9.88 2.44
N LEU A 167 -9.51 9.71 3.74
CA LEU A 167 -9.12 8.51 4.45
C LEU A 167 -10.07 7.37 4.07
N MET A 168 -9.59 6.14 4.20
CA MET A 168 -10.44 4.96 4.10
C MET A 168 -11.46 4.98 5.24
N LYS A 169 -12.74 4.78 4.92
CA LYS A 169 -13.89 4.81 5.84
C LYS A 169 -14.52 3.43 5.92
#